data_AF-A0A252CB48-F1
#
_entry.id   AF-A0A252CB48-F1
#
_cell.length_a   1.000
_cell.length_b   1.000
_cell.length_c   1.000
_cell.angle_alpha   90.00
_cell.angle_beta   90.00
_cell.angle_gamma   90.00
#
_symmetry.space_group_name_H-M   'P 1'
#
loop_
_entity.id
_entity.type
_entity.pdbx_description
1 polymer ?
#
loop_
_entity_poly.entity_id
_entity_poly.type
_entity_poly.pdbx_seq_one_letter_code
_entity_poly.pdbx_strand_id
1 'polypeptide(L)' 'MKFEFKSLSTYEEDATPNFMGGVNYHSLIEEFDSMAEAVKYVTDHHGYLITDNGKFAFEVRNISLIK' A
#
# COMPACT_ATOMS: atom_id res chain seq x y z
N MET A 1 -0.27 -7.27 14.05
CA MET A 1 0.50 -6.03 13.75
C MET A 1 -0.17 -5.34 12.56
N LYS A 2 -0.32 -4.01 12.58
CA LYS A 2 -1.05 -3.27 11.55
C LYS A 2 -0.09 -2.78 10.45
N PHE A 3 -0.36 -3.10 9.20
CA PHE A 3 0.48 -2.74 8.05
C PHE A 3 -0.27 -1.87 7.05
N GLU A 4 0.39 -0.86 6.51
CA GLU A 4 -0.10 -0.06 5.39
C GLU A 4 0.53 -0.55 4.08
N PHE A 5 -0.31 -0.79 3.08
CA PHE A 5 0.07 -1.13 1.72
C PHE A 5 -0.19 0.08 0.85
N LYS A 6 0.82 0.55 0.10
CA LYS A 6 0.70 1.77 -0.70
C LYS A 6 1.02 1.54 -2.18
N SER A 7 0.32 2.28 -3.01
CA SER A 7 0.55 2.37 -4.47
C SER A 7 1.77 3.21 -4.86
N LEU A 8 2.40 3.91 -3.91
CA LEU A 8 3.63 4.65 -4.10
C LEU A 8 4.80 4.03 -3.36
N SER A 9 5.98 4.13 -3.97
CA SER A 9 7.25 3.92 -3.29
C SER A 9 7.59 5.10 -2.38
N THR A 10 8.46 4.89 -1.41
CA THR A 10 8.95 5.94 -0.50
C THR A 10 9.58 7.12 -1.25
N TYR A 11 10.24 6.86 -2.39
CA TYR A 11 10.84 7.91 -3.22
C TYR A 11 9.80 8.82 -3.86
N GLU A 12 8.68 8.25 -4.31
CA GLU A 12 7.58 9.02 -4.90
C GLU A 12 6.84 9.84 -3.85
N GLU A 13 6.74 9.34 -2.62
CA GLU A 13 6.22 10.11 -1.46
C GLU A 13 7.11 11.31 -1.14
N ASP A 14 8.44 11.14 -1.13
CA ASP A 14 9.38 12.24 -0.83
C ASP A 14 9.47 13.27 -1.96
N ALA A 15 9.22 12.86 -3.20
CA ALA A 15 9.30 13.72 -4.40
C ALA A 15 8.00 14.50 -4.70
N THR A 16 6.93 14.28 -3.94
CA THR A 16 5.61 14.93 -4.15
C THR A 16 5.28 16.18 -3.30
N PRO A 17 6.20 17.07 -2.84
CA PRO A 17 5.78 18.18 -1.97
C PRO A 17 4.83 19.21 -2.58
N ASN A 18 4.86 19.49 -3.90
CA ASN A 18 4.31 20.76 -4.41
C ASN A 18 3.56 20.75 -5.76
N PHE A 19 3.26 19.61 -6.39
CA PHE A 19 2.59 19.59 -7.71
C PHE A 19 1.28 18.80 -7.82
N MET A 20 0.82 18.13 -6.76
CA MET A 20 -0.27 17.17 -6.91
C MET A 20 -1.54 17.64 -6.19
N GLY A 21 -2.22 18.59 -6.83
CA GLY A 21 -3.66 18.72 -6.63
C GLY A 21 -4.33 17.42 -7.07
N GLY A 22 -4.84 16.62 -6.12
CA GLY A 22 -5.85 15.60 -6.38
C GLY A 22 -5.37 14.23 -6.88
N VAL A 23 -4.11 13.84 -6.69
CA VAL A 23 -3.72 12.44 -6.94
C VAL A 23 -4.09 11.60 -5.71
N ASN A 24 -5.23 10.91 -5.81
CA ASN A 24 -5.68 9.98 -4.78
C ASN A 24 -4.83 8.70 -4.88
N TYR A 25 -3.80 8.60 -4.06
CA TYR A 25 -3.07 7.34 -3.92
C TYR A 25 -3.91 6.33 -3.17
N HIS A 26 -3.92 5.11 -3.67
CA HIS A 26 -4.61 4.02 -3.00
C HIS A 26 -3.69 3.41 -1.95
N SER A 27 -4.25 3.25 -0.75
CA SER A 27 -3.67 2.44 0.31
C SER A 27 -4.72 1.50 0.90
N LEU A 28 -4.23 0.45 1.53
CA LEU A 28 -5.00 -0.52 2.29
C LEU A 28 -4.31 -0.72 3.64
N ILE A 29 -5.09 -0.92 4.70
CA ILE A 29 -4.54 -1.21 6.02
C ILE A 29 -5.10 -2.54 6.52
N GLU A 30 -4.21 -3.47 6.84
CA GLU A 30 -4.57 -4.82 7.28
C GLU A 30 -3.69 -5.29 8.44
N GLU A 31 -4.17 -6.31 9.17
CA GLU A 31 -3.45 -6.88 10.30
C GLU A 31 -2.84 -8.25 9.99
N PHE A 32 -1.56 -8.42 10.33
CA PHE A 32 -0.78 -9.66 10.15
C PHE A 32 0.08 -9.97 11.37
N ASP A 33 0.49 -11.22 11.57
CA ASP A 33 1.36 -11.58 12.70
C ASP A 33 2.81 -11.14 12.48
N SER A 34 3.23 -10.96 11.22
CA SER A 34 4.57 -10.51 10.87
C SER A 34 4.66 -9.82 9.50
N MET A 35 5.78 -9.13 9.24
CA MET A 35 6.10 -8.57 7.91
C MET A 35 6.17 -9.65 6.83
N ALA A 36 6.65 -10.86 7.16
CA ALA A 36 6.75 -11.95 6.20
C ALA A 36 5.37 -12.40 5.70
N GLU A 37 4.36 -12.41 6.59
CA GLU A 37 2.97 -12.70 6.20
C GLU A 37 2.35 -11.59 5.37
N ALA A 38 2.61 -10.33 5.71
CA ALA A 38 2.16 -9.18 4.89
C ALA A 38 2.74 -9.24 3.46
N VAL A 39 4.03 -9.60 3.32
CA VAL A 39 4.66 -9.80 2.00
C VAL A 39 4.06 -11.01 1.28
N LYS A 40 3.81 -12.12 1.99
CA LYS A 40 3.17 -13.30 1.41
C LYS A 40 1.78 -12.96 0.88
N TYR A 41 0.98 -12.20 1.63
CA TYR A 41 -0.35 -11.77 1.23
C TYR A 41 -0.33 -11.04 -0.11
N VAL A 42 0.57 -10.06 -0.28
CA VAL A 42 0.74 -9.35 -1.56
C VAL A 42 1.20 -10.29 -2.68
N THR A 43 2.11 -11.21 -2.38
CA THR A 43 2.63 -12.18 -3.36
C THR A 43 1.55 -13.13 -3.86
N ASP A 44 0.69 -13.62 -2.96
CA ASP A 44 -0.45 -14.49 -3.31
C ASP A 44 -1.47 -13.76 -4.21
N HIS A 45 -1.50 -12.42 -4.15
CA HIS A 45 -2.31 -11.55 -5.02
C HIS A 45 -1.52 -10.97 -6.20
N HIS A 46 -0.40 -11.58 -6.57
CA HIS A 46 0.43 -11.19 -7.72
C HIS A 46 0.92 -9.74 -7.67
N GLY A 47 1.15 -9.18 -6.48
CA GLY A 47 1.62 -7.81 -6.31
C GLY A 47 0.52 -6.74 -6.30
N TYR A 48 -0.75 -7.12 -6.44
CA TYR A 48 -1.88 -6.19 -6.46
C TYR A 48 -2.77 -6.37 -5.25
N LEU A 49 -3.42 -5.30 -4.80
CA LEU A 49 -4.47 -5.34 -3.77
C LEU A 49 -5.69 -4.53 -4.21
N ILE A 50 -6.85 -4.85 -3.65
CA ILE A 50 -8.12 -4.17 -3.90
C ILE A 50 -8.50 -3.38 -2.65
N THR A 51 -8.94 -2.13 -2.81
CA THR A 51 -9.40 -1.28 -1.70
C THR A 51 -10.67 -1.83 -1.07
N ASP A 52 -10.92 -1.55 0.21
CA ASP A 52 -12.08 -2.07 0.97
C ASP A 52 -13.44 -1.85 0.29
N ASN A 53 -13.59 -0.73 -0.42
CA ASN A 53 -14.82 -0.42 -1.15
C ASN A 53 -14.98 -1.17 -2.49
N GLY A 54 -14.01 -2.01 -2.86
CA GLY A 54 -13.96 -2.78 -4.10
C GLY A 54 -13.78 -1.96 -5.38
N LYS A 55 -13.57 -0.64 -5.29
CA LYS A 55 -13.58 0.25 -6.46
C LYS A 55 -12.25 0.35 -7.18
N PHE A 56 -11.14 0.11 -6.48
CA PHE A 56 -9.80 0.29 -7.03
C PHE A 56 -8.94 -0.92 -6.72
N ALA A 57 -8.13 -1.32 -7.69
CA ALA A 57 -6.99 -2.21 -7.49
C ALA A 57 -5.70 -1.41 -7.71
N PHE A 58 -4.66 -1.70 -6.95
CA PHE A 58 -3.37 -1.04 -7.07
C PHE A 58 -2.21 -2.01 -6.89
N GLU A 59 -1.11 -1.75 -7.62
CA GLU A 59 0.15 -2.45 -7.42
C GLU A 59 0.78 -1.96 -6.11
N VAL A 60 1.20 -2.88 -5.25
CA VAL A 60 1.83 -2.54 -3.98
C VAL A 60 3.29 -2.19 -4.24
N ARG A 61 3.63 -0.93 -3.95
CA ARG A 61 4.99 -0.38 -4.08
C ARG A 61 5.71 -0.23 -2.74
N ASN A 62 4.96 -0.19 -1.64
CA ASN A 62 5.52 -0.11 -0.29
C ASN A 62 4.63 -0.84 0.74
N ILE A 63 5.25 -1.47 1.73
CA ILE A 63 4.59 -2.10 2.89
C ILE A 63 5.28 -1.56 4.14
N SER A 64 4.54 -0.91 5.02
CA SER A 64 5.09 -0.32 6.26
C SER A 64 4.30 -0.77 7.49
N LEU A 65 5.00 -0.94 8.61
CA LEU A 65 4.36 -1.17 9.91
C LEU A 65 3.82 0.17 10.42
N ILE A 66 2.54 0.21 10.78
CA ILE A 66 1.90 1.36 11.41
C ILE A 66 1.89 1.13 12.92
N LYS A 67 2.33 2.12 13.70
CA LYS A 67 2.24 2.12 15.16
C LYS A 67 0.93 2.73 15.63
#